data_AF-A0A3N8A2P4-F1
#
_entry.id   AF-A0A3N8A2P4-F1
#
_cell.length_a   1.000
_cell.length_b   1.000
_cell.length_c   1.000
_cell.angle_alpha   90.00
_cell.angle_beta   90.00
_cell.angle_gamma   90.00
#
_symmetry.space_group_name_H-M   'P 1'
#
loop_
_entity.id
_entity.type
_entity.pdbx_description
1 polymer ?
#
loop_
_entity_poly.entity_id
_entity_poly.type
_entity_poly.pdbx_seq_one_letter_code
_entity_poly.pdbx_strand_id
1 'polypeptide(L)'
;MAARIDEQNGHASWQGATVTNAHLLEMDAILSSPGFFDFLGDVDCDRVLASRDAAPFDACWMTAFDEVDGDPGAALDKPAVDALREKAFRLAFRASGNVDIAACVSDDIDLIARSRLSGRTDGWPTRVLWDAYRNGRFPC
;
A
#
# COMPACT_ATOMS: atom_id res chain seq x y z
N MET A 1 19.72 -20.09 -23.81
CA MET A 1 19.35 -19.89 -25.22
C MET A 1 17.83 -19.79 -25.26
N ALA A 2 17.15 -18.69 -25.55
CA ALA A 2 17.49 -17.33 -25.95
C ALA A 2 16.51 -16.36 -25.26
N ALA A 3 16.93 -15.11 -25.02
CA ALA A 3 16.09 -14.07 -24.43
C ALA A 3 15.03 -13.59 -25.43
N ARG A 4 13.79 -13.41 -24.96
CA ARG A 4 12.82 -12.50 -25.60
C ARG A 4 12.56 -11.34 -24.67
N ILE A 5 13.04 -10.19 -25.10
CA ILE A 5 12.60 -8.86 -24.69
C ILE A 5 11.18 -8.66 -25.23
N ASP A 6 10.22 -8.42 -24.34
CA ASP A 6 8.91 -7.93 -24.70
C ASP A 6 8.86 -6.44 -24.32
N GLU A 7 9.12 -5.60 -25.33
CA GLU A 7 9.06 -4.15 -25.27
C GLU A 7 7.67 -3.65 -25.65
N GLN A 8 6.58 -4.18 -25.10
CA GLN A 8 5.29 -3.53 -25.20
C GLN A 8 4.31 -4.17 -24.23
N ASN A 9 3.85 -3.35 -23.28
CA ASN A 9 2.68 -3.48 -22.42
C ASN A 9 3.08 -3.32 -20.96
N GLY A 10 2.56 -2.28 -20.30
CA GLY A 10 2.73 -2.01 -18.88
C GLY A 10 2.00 -3.01 -17.97
N HIS A 11 2.12 -4.31 -18.26
CA HIS A 11 1.65 -5.39 -17.40
C HIS A 11 2.80 -5.79 -16.48
N ALA A 12 2.66 -5.49 -15.19
CA ALA A 12 3.51 -6.06 -14.16
C ALA A 12 3.25 -7.58 -14.10
N SER A 13 4.12 -8.34 -14.76
CA SER A 13 4.12 -9.81 -14.69
C SER A 13 4.90 -10.22 -13.46
N TRP A 14 4.19 -10.58 -12.39
CA TRP A 14 4.76 -11.27 -11.24
C TRP A 14 4.49 -12.77 -11.41
N GLN A 15 5.51 -13.59 -11.19
CA GLN A 15 5.44 -15.04 -11.38
C GLN A 15 4.36 -15.65 -10.47
N GLY A 16 3.21 -16.04 -11.03
CA GLY A 16 2.29 -17.03 -10.45
C GLY A 16 0.83 -16.61 -10.18
N ALA A 17 0.48 -15.33 -10.18
CA ALA A 17 -0.92 -14.89 -10.00
C ALA A 17 -1.23 -13.74 -10.96
N THR A 18 -2.21 -13.95 -11.84
CA THR A 18 -2.76 -12.84 -12.65
C THR A 18 -3.62 -12.00 -11.71
N VAL A 19 -3.14 -10.80 -11.35
CA VAL A 19 -3.95 -9.83 -10.61
C VAL A 19 -5.11 -9.44 -11.51
N THR A 20 -6.32 -9.93 -11.23
CA THR A 20 -7.51 -9.68 -12.06
C THR A 20 -8.44 -8.63 -11.45
N ASN A 21 -8.19 -8.23 -10.20
CA ASN A 21 -9.00 -7.20 -9.54
C ASN A 21 -8.58 -5.80 -9.97
N ALA A 22 -9.51 -5.04 -10.56
CA ALA A 22 -9.28 -3.69 -11.07
C ALA A 22 -8.72 -2.72 -10.01
N HIS A 23 -9.13 -2.86 -8.74
CA HIS A 23 -8.63 -2.00 -7.66
C HIS A 23 -7.16 -2.28 -7.33
N LEU A 24 -6.74 -3.55 -7.35
CA LEU A 24 -5.35 -3.91 -7.10
C LEU A 24 -4.45 -3.51 -8.27
N LEU A 25 -4.94 -3.66 -9.51
CA LEU A 25 -4.24 -3.19 -10.71
C LEU A 25 -4.04 -1.66 -10.70
N GLU A 26 -5.06 -0.90 -10.30
CA GLU A 26 -4.97 0.55 -10.14
C GLU A 26 -3.90 0.92 -9.09
N MET A 27 -3.93 0.26 -7.92
CA MET A 27 -2.93 0.48 -6.87
C MET A 27 -1.51 0.15 -7.36
N ASP A 28 -1.33 -0.98 -8.05
CA ASP A 28 -0.04 -1.39 -8.59
C ASP A 28 0.52 -0.34 -9.57
N ALA A 29 -0.32 0.18 -10.46
CA ALA A 29 0.05 1.20 -11.43
C ALA A 29 0.45 2.52 -10.76
N ILE A 30 -0.32 2.95 -9.75
CA ILE A 30 -0.02 4.17 -8.98
C ILE A 30 1.29 4.01 -8.21
N LEU A 31 1.47 2.91 -7.46
CA LEU A 31 2.70 2.64 -6.70
C LEU A 31 3.94 2.50 -7.61
N SER A 32 3.76 2.09 -8.86
CA SER A 32 4.85 1.97 -9.84
C SER A 32 5.19 3.30 -10.52
N SER A 33 4.46 4.38 -10.24
CA SER A 33 4.79 5.70 -10.76
C SER A 33 6.16 6.14 -10.25
N PRO A 34 7.05 6.65 -11.12
CA PRO A 34 8.36 7.12 -10.70
C PRO A 34 8.25 8.18 -9.59
N GLY A 35 9.01 7.98 -8.52
CA GLY A 35 9.08 8.92 -7.40
C GLY A 35 7.83 8.98 -6.51
N PHE A 36 6.90 8.02 -6.62
CA PHE A 36 5.65 8.03 -5.85
C PHE A 36 5.87 8.22 -4.33
N PHE A 37 6.96 7.66 -3.79
CA PHE A 37 7.31 7.76 -2.36
C PHE A 37 8.44 8.75 -2.06
N ASP A 38 8.89 9.56 -3.02
CA ASP A 38 10.06 10.46 -2.82
C ASP A 38 9.85 11.44 -1.66
N PHE A 39 8.60 11.82 -1.38
CA PHE A 39 8.23 12.68 -0.25
C PHE A 39 8.67 12.11 1.11
N LEU A 40 8.90 10.79 1.21
CA LEU A 40 9.38 10.16 2.45
C LEU A 40 10.84 10.52 2.77
N GLY A 41 11.63 10.97 1.79
CA GLY A 41 13.02 11.35 1.99
C GLY A 41 13.20 12.59 2.88
N ASP A 42 12.16 13.42 2.98
CA ASP A 42 12.15 14.67 3.76
C ASP A 42 11.41 14.56 5.09
N VAL A 43 10.91 13.37 5.44
CA VAL A 43 10.09 13.15 6.63
C VAL A 43 10.95 13.02 7.89
N ASP A 44 10.59 13.79 8.92
CA ASP A 44 11.06 13.57 10.29
C ASP A 44 10.46 12.28 10.84
N CYS A 45 11.20 11.18 10.68
CA CYS A 45 10.73 9.82 10.97
C CYS A 45 10.25 9.66 12.41
N ASP A 46 11.04 10.12 13.39
CA ASP A 46 10.71 9.99 14.82
C ASP A 46 9.41 10.73 15.14
N ARG A 47 9.25 11.94 14.58
CA ARG A 47 8.06 12.75 14.80
C ARG A 47 6.80 12.13 14.20
N VAL A 48 6.87 11.64 12.95
CA VAL A 48 5.66 11.08 12.32
C VAL A 48 5.28 9.73 12.89
N LEU A 49 6.25 8.91 13.30
CA LEU A 49 5.98 7.64 13.99
C LEU A 49 5.31 7.91 15.35
N ALA A 50 5.82 8.88 16.12
CA ALA A 50 5.19 9.28 17.37
C ALA A 50 3.78 9.86 17.19
N SER A 51 3.52 10.61 16.11
CA SER A 51 2.17 11.11 15.78
C SER A 51 1.23 9.96 15.43
N ARG A 52 1.75 8.97 14.70
CA ARG A 52 0.99 7.81 14.23
C ARG A 52 0.51 6.93 15.38
N ASP A 53 1.37 6.71 16.37
CA ASP A 53 1.06 5.95 17.59
C ASP A 53 0.16 6.71 18.57
N ALA A 54 -0.17 7.97 18.27
CA ALA A 54 -1.05 8.79 19.09
C ALA A 54 -2.51 8.74 18.60
N ALA A 55 -3.44 8.88 19.55
CA ALA A 55 -4.83 9.14 19.21
C ALA A 55 -4.96 10.52 18.53
N PRO A 56 -5.86 10.68 17.53
CA PRO A 56 -6.87 9.70 17.13
C PRO A 56 -6.41 8.70 16.06
N PHE A 57 -5.20 8.84 15.51
CA PHE A 57 -4.77 8.08 14.34
C PHE A 57 -4.74 6.57 14.62
N ASP A 58 -4.03 6.15 15.67
CA ASP A 58 -3.91 4.75 16.09
C ASP A 58 -5.29 4.09 16.24
N ALA A 59 -6.20 4.74 16.98
CA ALA A 59 -7.54 4.24 17.21
C ALA A 59 -8.35 4.07 15.90
N CYS A 60 -8.23 5.02 14.96
CA CYS A 60 -8.88 4.91 13.66
C CYS A 60 -8.27 3.81 12.79
N TRP A 61 -6.94 3.65 12.82
CA TRP A 61 -6.26 2.60 12.09
C TRP A 61 -6.69 1.22 12.60
N MET A 62 -6.68 1.01 13.92
CA MET A 62 -7.13 -0.23 14.56
C MET A 62 -8.61 -0.54 14.25
N THR A 63 -9.48 0.46 14.31
CA THR A 63 -10.90 0.30 13.95
C THR A 63 -11.05 -0.17 12.50
N ALA A 64 -10.33 0.46 11.56
CA ALA A 64 -10.39 0.09 10.15
C ALA A 64 -9.79 -1.31 9.89
N PHE A 65 -8.74 -1.68 10.63
CA PHE A 65 -8.16 -3.02 10.57
C PHE A 65 -9.16 -4.08 11.02
N ASP A 66 -9.80 -3.90 12.18
CA ASP A 66 -10.80 -4.84 12.72
C ASP A 66 -11.98 -5.04 11.77
N GLU A 67 -12.44 -3.96 11.10
CA GLU A 67 -13.52 -4.02 10.09
C GLU A 67 -13.19 -4.91 8.88
N VAL A 68 -11.90 -4.98 8.52
CA VAL A 68 -11.40 -5.73 7.37
C VAL A 68 -10.96 -7.15 7.76
N ASP A 69 -10.46 -7.34 8.98
CA ASP A 69 -10.03 -8.65 9.48
C ASP A 69 -11.23 -9.57 9.80
N GLY A 70 -12.32 -8.99 10.27
CA GLY A 70 -13.56 -9.73 10.56
C GLY A 70 -14.41 -10.11 9.35
N ASP A 71 -13.95 -9.89 8.11
CA ASP A 71 -14.73 -10.11 6.89
C ASP A 71 -14.49 -11.50 6.26
N PRO A 72 -15.38 -12.49 6.45
CA PRO A 72 -15.23 -13.84 5.90
C PRO A 72 -15.44 -13.91 4.37
N GLY A 73 -15.95 -12.85 3.73
CA GLY A 73 -16.13 -12.77 2.28
C GLY A 73 -14.82 -12.52 1.52
N ALA A 74 -13.77 -12.16 2.24
CA ALA A 74 -12.46 -11.87 1.69
C ALA A 74 -11.68 -13.18 1.46
N ALA A 75 -12.07 -13.96 0.44
CA ALA A 75 -11.10 -14.81 -0.26
C ALA A 75 -10.14 -13.86 -0.99
N LEU A 76 -9.29 -13.20 -0.21
CA LEU A 76 -8.36 -12.19 -0.67
C LEU A 76 -7.51 -12.83 -1.76
N ASP A 77 -7.25 -12.08 -2.82
CA ASP A 77 -6.13 -12.35 -3.71
C ASP A 77 -4.83 -12.07 -2.93
N LYS A 78 -4.58 -12.91 -1.92
CA LYS A 78 -3.51 -12.79 -0.96
C LYS A 78 -2.16 -12.68 -1.65
N PRO A 79 -1.86 -13.45 -2.72
CA PRO A 79 -0.64 -13.25 -3.50
C PRO A 79 -0.53 -11.83 -4.09
N ALA A 80 -1.60 -11.27 -4.63
CA ALA A 80 -1.58 -9.91 -5.17
C ALA A 80 -1.43 -8.85 -4.07
N VAL A 81 -2.08 -9.02 -2.93
CA VAL A 81 -1.93 -8.12 -1.77
C VAL A 81 -0.50 -8.21 -1.23
N ASP A 82 0.06 -9.41 -1.05
CA ASP A 82 1.43 -9.60 -0.59
C ASP A 82 2.45 -8.97 -1.56
N ALA A 83 2.21 -9.05 -2.87
CA ALA A 83 3.05 -8.38 -3.87
C ALA A 83 2.99 -6.84 -3.76
N LEU A 84 1.81 -6.27 -3.51
CA LEU A 84 1.65 -4.82 -3.28
C LEU A 84 2.37 -4.39 -2.00
N ARG A 85 2.24 -5.16 -0.92
CA ARG A 85 2.94 -4.91 0.36
C ARG A 85 4.45 -4.93 0.20
N GLU A 86 4.98 -5.96 -0.46
CA GLU A 86 6.41 -6.09 -0.71
C GLU A 86 6.93 -4.94 -1.58
N LYS A 87 6.20 -4.57 -2.64
CA LYS A 87 6.52 -3.41 -3.48
C LYS A 87 6.56 -2.13 -2.66
N ALA A 88 5.51 -1.86 -1.88
CA ALA A 88 5.39 -0.66 -1.08
C ALA A 88 6.51 -0.56 -0.04
N PHE A 89 6.79 -1.65 0.68
CA PHE A 89 7.90 -1.73 1.63
C PHE A 89 9.23 -1.37 0.96
N ARG A 90 9.58 -2.04 -0.15
CA ARG A 90 10.87 -1.84 -0.82
C ARG A 90 11.03 -0.41 -1.34
N LEU A 91 9.99 0.16 -1.93
CA LEU A 91 10.03 1.53 -2.46
C LEU A 91 10.09 2.56 -1.34
N ALA A 92 9.30 2.41 -0.28
CA ALA A 92 9.30 3.30 0.87
C ALA A 92 10.61 3.25 1.64
N PHE A 93 11.19 2.06 1.83
CA PHE A 93 12.51 1.89 2.45
C PHE A 93 13.59 2.58 1.62
N ARG A 94 13.55 2.44 0.29
CA ARG A 94 14.49 3.11 -0.60
C ARG A 94 14.41 4.63 -0.50
N ALA A 95 13.21 5.18 -0.34
CA ALA A 95 12.98 6.63 -0.28
C ALA A 95 13.32 7.23 1.09
N SER A 96 12.90 6.58 2.18
CA SER A 96 13.07 7.08 3.56
C SER A 96 14.40 6.69 4.21
N GLY A 97 14.99 5.55 3.81
CA GLY A 97 16.07 4.91 4.55
C GLY A 97 15.66 4.37 5.93
N ASN A 98 14.36 4.37 6.26
CA ASN A 98 13.84 3.99 7.57
C ASN A 98 12.93 2.75 7.47
N VAL A 99 13.27 1.71 8.24
CA VAL A 99 12.56 0.42 8.21
C VAL A 99 11.16 0.50 8.82
N ASP A 100 10.98 1.33 9.85
CA ASP A 100 9.70 1.47 10.55
C ASP A 100 8.70 2.25 9.69
N ILE A 101 9.16 3.30 9.00
CA ILE A 101 8.37 3.99 7.97
C ILE A 101 7.95 3.02 6.87
N ALA A 102 8.87 2.19 6.37
CA ALA A 102 8.58 1.21 5.33
C ALA A 102 7.57 0.15 5.79
N ALA A 103 7.66 -0.29 7.05
CA ALA A 103 6.71 -1.21 7.67
C ALA A 103 5.30 -0.58 7.75
N CYS A 104 5.18 0.65 8.27
CA CYS A 104 3.91 1.37 8.30
C CYS A 104 3.28 1.53 6.90
N VAL A 105 4.08 1.89 5.90
CA VAL A 105 3.60 2.01 4.51
C VAL A 105 3.12 0.65 3.99
N SER A 106 3.86 -0.42 4.24
CA SER A 106 3.46 -1.78 3.86
C SER A 106 2.12 -2.19 4.48
N ASP A 107 1.94 -1.93 5.77
CA ASP A 107 0.71 -2.27 6.49
C ASP A 107 -0.48 -1.40 6.06
N ASP A 108 -0.26 -0.13 5.75
CA ASP A 108 -1.29 0.73 5.17
C ASP A 108 -1.75 0.25 3.80
N ILE A 109 -0.81 -0.20 2.94
CA ILE A 109 -1.14 -0.76 1.63
C ILE A 109 -1.90 -2.08 1.75
N ASP A 110 -1.57 -2.95 2.72
CA ASP A 110 -2.39 -4.14 3.04
C ASP A 110 -3.83 -3.73 3.37
N LEU A 111 -3.99 -2.80 4.32
CA LEU A 111 -5.29 -2.39 4.81
C LEU A 111 -6.14 -1.74 3.69
N ILE A 112 -5.55 -0.86 2.88
CA ILE A 112 -6.22 -0.25 1.72
C ILE A 112 -6.63 -1.33 0.71
N ALA A 113 -5.72 -2.24 0.36
CA ALA A 113 -5.98 -3.28 -0.63
C ALA A 113 -7.11 -4.21 -0.18
N ARG A 114 -7.04 -4.71 1.05
CA ARG A 114 -8.07 -5.58 1.62
C ARG A 114 -9.41 -4.86 1.78
N SER A 115 -9.42 -3.60 2.20
CA SER A 115 -10.64 -2.78 2.28
C SER A 115 -11.33 -2.65 0.92
N ARG A 116 -10.56 -2.38 -0.14
CA ARG A 116 -11.07 -2.31 -1.53
C ARG A 116 -11.56 -3.67 -2.04
N LEU A 117 -10.88 -4.76 -1.70
CA LEU A 117 -11.30 -6.12 -2.05
C LEU A 117 -12.64 -6.51 -1.40
N SER A 118 -12.89 -6.04 -0.18
CA SER A 118 -14.18 -6.16 0.51
C SER A 118 -15.26 -5.20 -0.01
N GLY A 119 -14.99 -4.44 -1.08
CA GLY A 119 -15.93 -3.48 -1.65
C GLY A 119 -16.05 -2.15 -0.90
N ARG A 120 -15.27 -1.94 0.18
CA ARG A 120 -15.28 -0.72 1.01
C ARG A 120 -14.37 0.34 0.41
N THR A 121 -14.70 0.77 -0.81
CA THR A 121 -13.83 1.63 -1.61
C THR A 121 -13.79 3.08 -1.14
N ASP A 122 -14.71 3.51 -0.27
CA ASP A 122 -14.80 4.87 0.26
C ASP A 122 -14.67 4.96 1.79
N GLY A 123 -14.18 3.90 2.44
CA GLY A 123 -13.95 3.85 3.88
C GLY A 123 -12.76 4.70 4.35
N TRP A 124 -12.49 4.66 5.66
CA TRP A 124 -11.36 5.36 6.28
C TRP A 124 -10.00 5.04 5.61
N PRO A 125 -9.67 3.77 5.26
CA PRO A 125 -8.42 3.47 4.54
C PRO A 125 -8.27 4.24 3.23
N THR A 126 -9.34 4.36 2.43
CA THR A 126 -9.27 5.13 1.19
C THR A 126 -9.18 6.62 1.45
N ARG A 127 -10.04 7.16 2.33
CA ARG A 127 -10.18 8.61 2.53
C ARG A 127 -9.00 9.23 3.28
N VAL A 128 -8.32 8.45 4.12
CA VAL A 128 -7.22 8.95 4.97
C VAL A 128 -5.88 8.43 4.46
N LEU A 129 -5.68 7.11 4.45
CA LEU A 129 -4.39 6.53 4.08
C LEU A 129 -4.09 6.73 2.59
N TRP A 130 -4.96 6.20 1.72
CA TRP A 130 -4.71 6.25 0.28
C TRP A 130 -4.72 7.68 -0.26
N ASP A 131 -5.57 8.55 0.29
CA ASP A 131 -5.56 9.95 -0.06
C ASP A 131 -4.27 10.66 0.37
N ALA A 132 -3.75 10.41 1.58
CA ALA A 132 -2.47 10.97 2.00
C ALA A 132 -1.33 10.60 1.04
N TYR A 133 -1.21 9.31 0.69
CA TYR A 133 -0.17 8.85 -0.23
C TYR A 133 -0.28 9.45 -1.62
N ARG A 134 -1.49 9.48 -2.20
CA ARG A 134 -1.71 10.13 -3.51
C ARG A 134 -1.38 11.62 -3.51
N ASN A 135 -1.43 12.27 -2.34
CA ASN A 135 -1.07 13.66 -2.16
C ASN A 135 0.37 13.86 -1.63
N GLY A 136 1.22 12.82 -1.66
CA GLY A 136 2.62 12.92 -1.26
C GLY A 136 2.82 13.20 0.23
N ARG A 137 1.98 12.62 1.09
CA ARG A 137 2.05 12.79 2.56
C ARG A 137 2.11 11.44 3.26
N PHE A 138 2.87 11.37 4.34
CA PHE A 138 2.84 10.23 5.25
C PHE A 138 1.62 10.37 6.19
N PRO A 139 0.74 9.37 6.31
CA PRO A 139 -0.41 9.42 7.21
C PRO A 139 0.03 9.15 8.66
N CYS A 140 -0.24 10.11 9.54
CA CYS A 140 0.02 10.08 10.97
C CYS A 140 -0.83 11.12 11.71
#